data_AF-A0A0M3JE19-F1
#
_entry.id   AF-A0A0M3JE19-F1
#
_cell.length_a   1.000
_cell.length_b   1.000
_cell.length_c   1.000
_cell.angle_alpha   90.00
_cell.angle_beta   90.00
_cell.angle_gamma   90.00
#
_symmetry.space_group_name_H-M   'P 1'
#
loop_
_entity.id
_entity.type
_entity.pdbx_description
1 polymer ?
#
loop_
_entity_poly.entity_id
_entity_poly.type
_entity_poly.pdbx_seq_one_letter_code
_entity_poly.pdbx_strand_id
1 'polypeptide(L)'
;LQNVGDCAPYAYLNTSSGQRKTIAPCGAVANSMFNDTFEVIREPNKTSVPWTYKGIVWPVDKERKFKNPEGATLKEAFANTVKPPNWQKEVWQLDPSDPDNNGFLNSDFIVWMRTAALPNFRKLYRILIRDATVSQGFYSGGLPAGNYTLRIHS
;
A
#
# COMPACT_ATOMS: atom_id res chain seq x y z
N LEU A 1 6.08 10.24 17.39
CA LEU A 1 7.24 9.51 16.84
C LEU A 1 8.48 9.87 17.66
N GLN A 2 8.69 9.22 18.80
CA GLN A 2 9.88 9.42 19.63
C GLN A 2 10.62 8.09 19.72
N ASN A 3 11.93 8.13 19.52
CA ASN A 3 12.85 7.00 19.43
C ASN A 3 12.69 6.11 18.17
N VAL A 4 13.46 6.45 17.12
CA VAL A 4 13.54 5.70 15.85
C VAL A 4 14.96 5.17 15.60
N GLY A 5 15.76 4.98 16.65
CA GLY A 5 17.16 4.54 16.53
C GLY A 5 17.31 3.21 15.79
N ASP A 6 16.39 2.28 16.04
CA ASP A 6 16.37 0.94 15.44
C ASP A 6 16.02 0.95 13.94
N CYS A 7 15.55 2.09 13.41
CA CYS A 7 15.29 2.27 11.98
C CYS A 7 16.55 2.62 11.16
N ALA A 8 17.74 2.64 11.78
CA ALA A 8 18.99 2.93 11.08
C ALA A 8 19.19 2.00 9.85
N PRO A 9 19.73 2.51 8.73
CA PRO A 9 20.14 3.89 8.49
C PRO A 9 18.98 4.83 8.12
N TYR A 10 17.78 4.32 7.87
CA TYR A 10 16.60 5.05 7.40
C TYR A 10 15.74 5.63 8.53
N ALA A 11 16.37 6.13 9.58
CA ALA A 11 15.69 6.78 10.70
C ALA A 11 15.47 8.28 10.44
N TYR A 12 16.43 8.92 9.77
CA TYR A 12 16.45 10.36 9.55
C TYR A 12 17.01 10.69 8.17
N LEU A 13 16.64 11.86 7.65
CA LEU A 13 17.22 12.44 6.45
C LEU A 13 17.66 13.87 6.75
N ASN A 14 18.86 14.23 6.30
CA ASN A 14 19.31 15.62 6.33
C ASN A 14 18.67 16.36 5.15
N THR A 15 17.91 17.40 5.42
CA THR A 15 17.34 18.27 4.39
C THR A 15 18.43 19.14 3.76
N SER A 16 18.13 19.73 2.61
CA SER A 16 19.01 20.71 1.96
C SER A 16 19.34 21.92 2.84
N SER A 17 18.49 22.23 3.82
CA SER A 17 18.70 23.26 4.85
C SER A 17 19.57 22.82 6.03
N GLY A 18 20.13 21.59 6.01
CA GLY A 18 20.93 21.04 7.10
C GLY A 18 20.11 20.56 8.31
N GLN A 19 18.78 20.60 8.23
CA GLN A 19 17.91 20.13 9.31
C GLN A 19 17.76 18.60 9.24
N ARG A 20 17.95 17.93 10.37
CA ARG A 20 17.67 16.49 10.50
C ARG A 20 16.17 16.29 10.70
N LYS A 21 15.49 15.70 9.70
CA LYS A 21 14.06 15.33 9.80
C LYS A 21 13.88 13.83 9.95
N THR A 22 12.88 13.44 10.73
CA THR A 22 12.49 12.03 10.92
C THR A 22 11.84 11.49 9.66
N ILE A 23 12.26 10.31 9.21
CA ILE A 23 11.61 9.61 8.09
C ILE A 23 10.32 8.96 8.60
N ALA A 24 9.22 9.11 7.87
CA ALA A 24 7.95 8.43 8.14
C ALA A 24 7.39 7.83 6.84
N PRO A 25 7.24 6.50 6.75
CA PRO A 25 7.66 5.46 7.71
C PRO A 25 9.20 5.23 7.73
N CYS A 26 9.81 5.08 8.90
CA CYS A 26 11.25 4.79 9.00
C CYS A 26 11.60 3.31 8.75
N GLY A 27 12.88 3.05 8.43
CA GLY A 27 13.44 1.70 8.36
C GLY A 27 13.54 1.09 6.95
N ALA A 28 14.42 0.10 6.81
CA ALA A 28 14.76 -0.50 5.51
C ALA A 28 13.57 -1.20 4.85
N VAL A 29 12.75 -1.91 5.64
CA VAL A 29 11.55 -2.59 5.15
C VAL A 29 10.60 -1.61 4.49
N ALA A 30 10.32 -0.47 5.14
CA ALA A 30 9.42 0.53 4.59
C ALA A 30 10.03 1.24 3.38
N ASN A 31 11.32 1.57 3.43
CA ASN A 31 12.02 2.21 2.32
C ASN A 31 12.01 1.35 1.04
N SER A 32 12.06 0.03 1.17
CA SER A 32 12.02 -0.91 0.04
C SER A 32 10.60 -1.35 -0.36
N MET A 33 9.57 -0.52 -0.13
CA MET A 33 8.19 -0.86 -0.45
C MET A 33 8.00 -1.13 -1.94
N PHE A 34 7.37 -2.26 -2.25
CA PHE A 34 6.96 -2.62 -3.60
C PHE A 34 5.92 -1.61 -4.13
N ASN A 35 6.17 -1.06 -5.31
CA ASN A 35 5.37 0.04 -5.88
C ASN A 35 4.81 -0.23 -7.28
N ASP A 36 5.07 -1.38 -7.89
CA ASP A 36 4.43 -1.70 -9.16
C ASP A 36 2.91 -1.81 -8.97
N THR A 37 2.18 -1.44 -10.01
CA THR A 37 0.74 -1.62 -10.08
C THR A 37 0.38 -2.54 -11.22
N PHE A 38 -0.72 -3.27 -11.04
CA PHE A 38 -1.15 -4.28 -11.98
C PHE A 38 -2.52 -3.93 -12.54
N GLU A 39 -2.80 -4.38 -13.75
CA GLU A 39 -4.13 -4.38 -14.37
C GLU A 39 -4.35 -5.74 -15.05
N VAL A 40 -5.44 -6.44 -14.73
CA VAL A 40 -5.84 -7.66 -15.45
C VAL A 40 -7.00 -7.34 -16.38
N ILE A 41 -6.83 -7.70 -17.65
CA ILE A 41 -7.76 -7.40 -18.72
C ILE A 41 -8.18 -8.71 -19.37
N ARG A 42 -9.49 -8.90 -19.57
CA ARG A 42 -10.03 -10.03 -20.31
C ARG A 42 -10.14 -9.71 -21.80
N GLU A 43 -9.63 -10.61 -22.62
CA GLU A 43 -9.69 -10.52 -24.08
C GLU A 43 -10.89 -11.31 -24.64
N PRO A 44 -11.39 -10.99 -25.86
CA PRO A 44 -10.95 -9.90 -26.76
C PRO A 44 -11.62 -8.55 -26.48
N ASN A 45 -12.60 -8.53 -25.57
CA ASN A 45 -13.42 -7.34 -25.30
C ASN A 45 -12.68 -6.24 -24.53
N LYS A 46 -11.42 -6.50 -24.12
CA LYS A 46 -10.57 -5.61 -23.33
C LYS A 46 -11.25 -5.10 -22.07
N THR A 47 -11.98 -5.97 -21.37
CA THR A 47 -12.69 -5.60 -20.15
C THR A 47 -11.79 -5.75 -18.94
N SER A 48 -11.72 -4.71 -18.10
CA SER A 48 -10.98 -4.77 -16.84
C SER A 48 -11.62 -5.77 -15.89
N VAL A 49 -10.80 -6.61 -15.24
CA VAL A 49 -11.25 -7.56 -14.24
C VAL A 49 -11.41 -6.83 -12.90
N PRO A 50 -12.61 -6.84 -12.29
CA PRO A 50 -12.86 -6.14 -11.05
C PRO A 50 -12.19 -6.88 -9.88
N TRP A 51 -11.29 -6.18 -9.21
CA TRP A 51 -10.61 -6.68 -8.02
C TRP A 51 -10.48 -5.59 -6.97
N THR A 52 -10.20 -5.96 -5.72
CA THR A 52 -10.16 -5.03 -4.60
C THR A 52 -9.04 -5.35 -3.65
N TYR A 53 -8.56 -4.32 -2.95
CA TYR A 53 -7.70 -4.47 -1.78
C TYR A 53 -8.52 -4.74 -0.50
N LYS A 54 -9.84 -4.53 -0.52
CA LYS A 54 -10.69 -4.75 0.66
C LYS A 54 -10.63 -6.24 1.04
N GLY A 55 -10.36 -6.51 2.32
CA GLY A 55 -10.22 -7.86 2.85
C GLY A 55 -8.83 -8.51 2.70
N ILE A 56 -7.82 -7.85 2.10
CA ILE A 56 -6.45 -8.41 2.04
C ILE A 56 -5.66 -8.26 3.35
N VAL A 57 -6.11 -7.34 4.21
CA VAL A 57 -5.52 -7.07 5.52
C VAL A 57 -6.42 -7.63 6.62
N TRP A 58 -5.82 -8.31 7.59
CA TRP A 58 -6.50 -8.78 8.78
C TRP A 58 -7.09 -7.59 9.57
N PRO A 59 -8.36 -7.63 10.01
CA PRO A 59 -8.98 -6.53 10.74
C PRO A 59 -8.15 -6.07 11.95
N VAL A 60 -7.60 -7.02 12.72
CA VAL A 60 -6.77 -6.75 13.89
C VAL A 60 -5.51 -5.92 13.59
N ASP A 61 -4.93 -6.03 12.39
CA ASP A 61 -3.79 -5.21 12.01
C ASP A 61 -4.21 -3.74 11.85
N LYS A 62 -5.34 -3.48 11.19
CA LYS A 62 -5.88 -2.12 11.03
C LYS A 62 -6.37 -1.53 12.36
N GLU A 63 -6.96 -2.35 13.24
CA GLU A 63 -7.55 -1.87 14.48
C GLU A 63 -6.52 -1.65 15.59
N ARG A 64 -5.50 -2.51 15.67
CA ARG A 64 -4.59 -2.57 16.84
C ARG A 64 -3.14 -2.24 16.53
N LYS A 65 -2.64 -2.55 15.33
CA LYS A 65 -1.20 -2.50 15.02
C LYS A 65 -0.81 -1.25 14.22
N PHE A 66 -1.61 -0.87 13.25
CA PHE A 66 -1.35 0.29 12.39
C PHE A 66 -2.34 1.39 12.71
N LYS A 67 -1.85 2.63 12.86
CA LYS A 67 -2.68 3.81 13.11
C LYS A 67 -2.04 5.01 12.43
N ASN A 68 -2.88 5.86 11.84
CA ASN A 68 -2.44 7.18 11.41
C ASN A 68 -2.23 8.09 12.62
N PRO A 69 -1.27 9.03 12.56
CA PRO A 69 -1.15 10.08 13.57
C PRO A 69 -2.39 10.97 13.57
N GLU A 70 -2.70 11.53 14.75
CA GLU A 70 -3.79 12.49 14.91
C GLU A 70 -3.46 13.83 14.23
N GLY A 71 -4.47 14.50 13.69
CA GLY A 71 -4.38 15.80 13.03
C GLY A 71 -5.66 16.08 12.23
N ALA A 72 -5.90 17.33 11.85
CA ALA A 72 -7.09 17.67 11.06
C ALA A 72 -7.01 17.08 9.64
N THR A 73 -5.80 16.99 9.08
CA THR A 73 -5.53 16.23 7.85
C THR A 73 -4.29 15.34 8.00
N LEU A 74 -4.19 14.27 7.22
CA LEU A 74 -2.98 13.42 7.20
C LEU A 74 -1.74 14.23 6.82
N LYS A 75 -1.85 15.15 5.86
CA LYS A 75 -0.74 16.00 5.43
C LYS A 75 -0.19 16.84 6.60
N GLU A 76 -1.07 17.42 7.41
CA GLU A 76 -0.68 18.17 8.62
C GLU A 76 -0.09 17.24 9.68
N ALA A 77 -0.71 16.09 9.91
CA ALA A 77 -0.25 15.11 10.90
C ALA A 77 1.18 14.60 10.60
N PHE A 78 1.59 14.60 9.32
CA PHE A 78 2.93 14.23 8.87
C PHE A 78 3.87 15.41 8.55
N ALA A 79 3.47 16.67 8.77
CA ALA A 79 4.22 17.85 8.31
C ALA A 79 5.67 17.95 8.82
N ASN A 80 5.95 17.39 9.99
CA ASN A 80 7.28 17.38 10.61
C ASN A 80 8.12 16.13 10.26
N THR A 81 7.69 15.37 9.24
CA THR A 81 8.37 14.18 8.75
C THR A 81 8.74 14.32 7.28
N VAL A 82 9.48 13.36 6.76
CA VAL A 82 9.80 13.23 5.33
C VAL A 82 9.56 11.79 4.89
N LYS A 83 9.15 11.58 3.63
CA LYS A 83 9.07 10.23 3.06
C LYS A 83 10.42 9.52 3.02
N PRO A 84 10.42 8.18 2.96
CA PRO A 84 11.62 7.40 2.67
C PRO A 84 12.28 7.82 1.34
N PRO A 85 13.62 7.72 1.23
CA PRO A 85 14.35 8.11 0.02
C PRO A 85 13.83 7.49 -1.28
N ASN A 86 13.45 6.20 -1.26
CA ASN A 86 13.04 5.48 -2.46
C ASN A 86 11.56 5.66 -2.81
N TRP A 87 10.78 6.38 -1.99
CA TRP A 87 9.37 6.59 -2.27
C TRP A 87 9.18 7.72 -3.27
N GLN A 88 8.29 7.55 -4.25
CA GLN A 88 7.91 8.63 -5.18
C GLN A 88 6.83 9.56 -4.59
N LYS A 89 5.99 9.01 -3.70
CA LYS A 89 4.86 9.71 -3.07
C LYS A 89 5.05 9.76 -1.57
N GLU A 90 4.44 10.76 -0.93
CA GLU A 90 4.37 10.83 0.52
C GLU A 90 3.38 9.80 1.08
N VAL A 91 3.50 9.45 2.36
CA VAL A 91 2.64 8.42 2.98
C VAL A 91 1.15 8.78 2.96
N TRP A 92 0.80 10.07 3.06
CA TRP A 92 -0.57 10.56 2.95
C TRP A 92 -1.07 10.68 1.50
N GLN A 93 -0.27 10.28 0.52
CA GLN A 93 -0.61 10.29 -0.91
C GLN A 93 -0.74 8.88 -1.49
N LEU A 94 -0.71 7.83 -0.65
CA LEU A 94 -0.81 6.45 -1.10
C LEU A 94 -2.19 6.14 -1.69
N ASP A 95 -3.26 6.63 -1.06
CA ASP A 95 -4.63 6.54 -1.59
C ASP A 95 -5.46 7.77 -1.16
N PRO A 96 -5.32 8.92 -1.84
CA PRO A 96 -6.07 10.13 -1.48
C PRO A 96 -7.58 10.00 -1.64
N SER A 97 -8.04 9.00 -2.41
CA SER A 97 -9.47 8.80 -2.70
C SER A 97 -10.21 8.03 -1.62
N ASP A 98 -9.52 7.21 -0.82
CA ASP A 98 -10.11 6.44 0.27
C ASP A 98 -9.36 6.72 1.59
N PRO A 99 -9.93 7.54 2.49
CA PRO A 99 -9.34 7.84 3.80
C PRO A 99 -9.06 6.59 4.66
N ASP A 100 -9.84 5.52 4.52
CA ASP A 100 -9.68 4.27 5.28
C ASP A 100 -8.59 3.34 4.69
N ASN A 101 -8.01 3.75 3.56
CA ASN A 101 -6.91 3.07 2.88
C ASN A 101 -5.71 4.00 2.62
N ASN A 102 -5.57 5.09 3.39
CA ASN A 102 -4.47 6.04 3.22
C ASN A 102 -3.55 6.12 4.45
N GLY A 103 -2.35 6.68 4.27
CA GLY A 103 -1.35 6.76 5.34
C GLY A 103 -0.83 5.37 5.73
N PHE A 104 -0.58 5.17 7.02
CA PHE A 104 -0.19 3.89 7.59
C PHE A 104 -1.31 2.83 7.59
N LEU A 105 -2.55 3.22 7.25
CA LEU A 105 -3.68 2.30 7.10
C LEU A 105 -3.83 1.75 5.67
N ASN A 106 -2.99 2.19 4.74
CA ASN A 106 -2.98 1.68 3.37
C ASN A 106 -2.73 0.17 3.34
N SER A 107 -3.58 -0.55 2.60
CA SER A 107 -3.58 -2.01 2.62
C SER A 107 -2.32 -2.62 2.01
N ASP A 108 -1.79 -2.01 0.94
CA ASP A 108 -0.54 -2.46 0.31
C ASP A 108 0.66 -2.23 1.23
N PHE A 109 0.69 -1.07 1.92
CA PHE A 109 1.68 -0.78 2.94
C PHE A 109 1.65 -1.81 4.06
N ILE A 110 0.48 -2.11 4.64
CA ILE A 110 0.36 -3.09 5.73
C ILE A 110 0.80 -4.50 5.27
N VAL A 111 0.38 -4.95 4.08
CA VAL A 111 0.81 -6.24 3.53
C VAL A 111 2.33 -6.27 3.34
N TRP A 112 2.92 -5.18 2.88
CA TRP A 112 4.37 -5.07 2.72
C TRP A 112 5.11 -5.17 4.07
N MET A 113 4.65 -4.43 5.08
CA MET A 113 5.24 -4.39 6.42
C MET A 113 5.16 -5.70 7.20
N ARG A 114 4.39 -6.70 6.73
CA ARG A 114 4.49 -8.08 7.23
C ARG A 114 5.73 -8.77 6.67
N THR A 115 6.85 -8.69 7.37
CA THR A 115 8.11 -9.32 6.96
C THR A 115 7.92 -10.82 6.73
N ALA A 116 8.36 -11.31 5.57
CA ALA A 116 8.34 -12.73 5.27
C ALA A 116 9.50 -13.46 5.97
N ALA A 117 9.28 -14.71 6.37
CA ALA A 117 10.30 -15.52 7.05
C ALA A 117 11.37 -16.08 6.08
N LEU A 118 11.09 -16.13 4.78
CA LEU A 118 11.95 -16.73 3.75
C LEU A 118 12.29 -15.72 2.65
N PRO A 119 13.45 -15.86 1.98
CA PRO A 119 13.87 -14.96 0.90
C PRO A 119 12.92 -14.95 -0.31
N ASN A 120 12.37 -16.12 -0.66
CA ASN A 120 11.35 -16.26 -1.67
C ASN A 120 9.98 -16.22 -1.00
N PHE A 121 9.21 -15.17 -1.27
CA PHE A 121 7.91 -14.96 -0.66
C PHE A 121 6.87 -14.45 -1.65
N ARG A 122 5.61 -14.57 -1.26
CA ARG A 122 4.46 -13.99 -1.97
C ARG A 122 3.69 -13.09 -1.02
N LYS A 123 3.16 -12.00 -1.55
CA LYS A 123 2.29 -11.06 -0.83
C LYS A 123 1.00 -10.92 -1.62
N LEU A 124 -0.14 -10.94 -0.92
CA LEU A 124 -1.45 -10.80 -1.54
C LEU A 124 -1.63 -9.35 -2.02
N TYR A 125 -1.85 -9.16 -3.31
CA TYR A 125 -2.08 -7.83 -3.89
C TYR A 125 -3.58 -7.49 -3.90
N ARG A 126 -4.41 -8.25 -4.61
CA ARG A 126 -5.85 -7.99 -4.72
C ARG A 126 -6.65 -9.29 -4.68
N ILE A 127 -7.93 -9.16 -4.38
CA ILE A 127 -8.93 -10.25 -4.41
C ILE A 127 -9.95 -9.94 -5.51
N LEU A 128 -10.31 -10.95 -6.30
CA LEU A 128 -11.38 -10.84 -7.29
C LEU A 128 -12.70 -10.46 -6.62
N ILE A 129 -13.39 -9.45 -7.13
CA ILE A 129 -14.73 -9.11 -6.66
C ILE A 129 -15.72 -10.11 -7.28
N ARG A 130 -16.32 -10.95 -6.44
CA ARG A 130 -17.28 -12.00 -6.84
C ARG A 130 -18.73 -11.64 -6.52
N ASP A 131 -18.97 -10.41 -6.08
CA ASP A 131 -20.31 -9.90 -5.77
C ASP A 131 -21.20 -9.89 -7.02
N ALA A 132 -22.44 -10.38 -6.90
CA ALA A 132 -23.37 -10.50 -8.01
C ALA A 132 -23.83 -9.14 -8.59
N THR A 133 -23.71 -8.06 -7.82
CA THR A 133 -24.04 -6.69 -8.25
C THR A 133 -22.94 -6.08 -9.12
N VAL A 134 -21.69 -6.54 -8.98
CA VAL A 134 -20.54 -6.05 -9.75
C VAL A 134 -20.43 -6.83 -11.06
N SER A 135 -20.25 -6.11 -12.17
CA SER A 135 -20.17 -6.69 -13.52
C SER A 135 -21.33 -7.64 -13.84
N GLN A 136 -22.54 -7.35 -13.33
CA GLN A 136 -23.74 -8.17 -13.51
C GLN A 136 -23.54 -9.65 -13.12
N GLY A 137 -22.69 -9.91 -12.12
CA GLY A 137 -22.43 -11.24 -11.58
C GLY A 137 -21.54 -12.13 -12.47
N PHE A 138 -20.95 -11.57 -13.52
CA PHE A 138 -20.11 -12.29 -14.48
C PHE A 138 -18.92 -13.03 -13.82
N TYR A 139 -18.41 -12.52 -12.69
CA TYR A 139 -17.28 -13.09 -11.95
C TYR A 139 -17.69 -13.84 -10.67
N SER A 140 -18.99 -14.07 -10.44
CA SER A 140 -19.49 -14.76 -9.23
C SER A 140 -18.89 -16.15 -9.05
N GLY A 141 -18.69 -16.89 -10.15
CA GLY A 141 -18.03 -18.20 -10.19
C GLY A 141 -16.49 -18.18 -10.17
N GLY A 142 -15.85 -17.00 -10.19
CA GLY A 142 -14.41 -16.85 -10.39
C GLY A 142 -14.09 -16.22 -11.74
N LEU A 143 -12.85 -16.38 -12.21
CA LEU A 143 -12.44 -15.96 -13.56
C LEU A 143 -12.98 -16.96 -14.59
N PRO A 144 -13.82 -16.54 -15.55
CA PRO A 144 -14.25 -17.43 -16.64
C PRO A 144 -13.07 -17.89 -17.50
N ALA A 145 -13.20 -19.04 -18.16
CA ALA A 145 -12.20 -19.49 -19.12
C ALA A 145 -12.04 -18.47 -20.26
N GLY A 146 -10.81 -18.23 -20.68
CA GLY A 146 -10.48 -17.30 -21.76
C GLY A 146 -9.07 -16.74 -21.64
N ASN A 147 -8.74 -15.84 -22.56
CA ASN A 147 -7.46 -15.17 -22.58
C ASN A 147 -7.49 -13.91 -21.72
N TYR A 148 -6.41 -13.70 -20.98
CA TYR A 148 -6.22 -12.54 -20.13
C TYR A 148 -4.85 -11.92 -20.39
N THR A 149 -4.81 -10.60 -20.33
CA THR A 149 -3.60 -9.80 -20.40
C THR A 149 -3.34 -9.21 -19.01
N LEU A 150 -2.16 -9.45 -18.45
CA LEU A 150 -1.67 -8.76 -17.26
C LEU A 150 -0.76 -7.60 -17.70
N ARG A 151 -1.14 -6.38 -17.37
CA ARG A 151 -0.27 -5.20 -17.52
C ARG A 151 0.39 -4.88 -16.19
N ILE A 152 1.68 -4.55 -16.25
CA ILE A 152 2.52 -4.21 -15.12
C ILE A 152 3.03 -2.80 -15.35
N HIS A 153 2.84 -1.92 -14.37
CA HIS A 153 3.35 -0.55 -14.37
C HIS A 153 4.34 -0.42 -13.22
N SER A 154 5.62 -0.28 -13.54
CA SER A 154 6.73 -0.14 -12.59
C SER A 154 7.21 1.30 -12.48
#